data_AF-A0A538L1L5-F1
#
_entry.id   AF-A0A538L1L5-F1
#
_cell.length_a   1.000
_cell.length_b   1.000
_cell.length_c   1.000
_cell.angle_alpha   90.00
_cell.angle_beta   90.00
_cell.angle_gamma   90.00
#
_symmetry.space_group_name_H-M   'P 1'
#
loop_
_entity.id
_entity.type
_entity.pdbx_description
1 polymer ?
#
loop_
_entity_poly.entity_id
_entity_poly.type
_entity_poly.pdbx_seq_one_letter_code
_entity_poly.pdbx_strand_id
1 'polypeptide(L)'
;AKNGDITIFDNEFGAGIGHGPSRGLVLSVDVNHHRAKVVRSLHRKSSVRAASQGNVQGLPNGNYFIGLTPYYSEFDRKGHLVYDAQFVNTVGNTYRAFRFSWHAKPADPPAVFASASKGKTSVWMSWNGATEVSKWRVLAGATPVLLSHATTVSRHNFETSATLTGVQHYVKVQALASNGSVLGTSPVTTVQGAG
;
A
#
# COMPACT_ATOMS: atom_id res chain seq x y z
N ALA A 1 -22.78 -2.91 -2.33
CA ALA A 1 -22.20 -2.15 -3.46
C ALA A 1 -22.81 -0.75 -3.48
N LYS A 2 -22.29 0.19 -4.29
CA LYS A 2 -22.72 1.61 -4.25
C LYS A 2 -24.18 1.87 -4.68
N ASN A 3 -24.85 0.89 -5.31
CA ASN A 3 -26.19 1.05 -5.89
C ASN A 3 -27.28 0.25 -5.16
N GLY A 4 -27.06 -0.11 -3.89
CA GLY A 4 -27.97 -1.00 -3.14
C GLY A 4 -27.81 -2.50 -3.46
N ASP A 5 -26.95 -2.87 -4.43
CA ASP A 5 -26.67 -4.28 -4.70
C ASP A 5 -25.96 -4.97 -3.53
N ILE A 6 -26.33 -6.23 -3.30
CA ILE A 6 -25.74 -7.11 -2.29
C ILE A 6 -24.60 -7.90 -2.92
N THR A 7 -23.49 -8.07 -2.21
CA THR A 7 -22.37 -8.90 -2.65
C THR A 7 -22.26 -10.15 -1.80
N ILE A 8 -22.10 -11.31 -2.45
CA ILE A 8 -21.96 -12.61 -1.78
C ILE A 8 -20.70 -13.30 -2.32
N PHE A 9 -19.93 -13.93 -1.44
CA PHE A 9 -18.93 -14.89 -1.88
C PHE A 9 -19.59 -16.27 -1.94
N ASP A 10 -19.70 -16.81 -3.15
CA ASP A 10 -20.27 -18.13 -3.41
C ASP A 10 -19.13 -19.14 -3.46
N ASN A 11 -18.99 -19.91 -2.39
CA ASN A 11 -17.94 -20.92 -2.25
C ASN A 11 -18.09 -22.04 -3.28
N GLU A 12 -19.32 -22.44 -3.61
CA GLU A 12 -19.68 -23.49 -4.59
C GLU A 12 -18.97 -24.85 -4.42
N PHE A 13 -18.21 -25.04 -3.34
CA PHE A 13 -17.41 -26.20 -3.01
C PHE A 13 -17.43 -26.44 -1.50
N GLY A 14 -17.43 -27.71 -1.08
CA GLY A 14 -17.47 -28.10 0.33
C GLY A 14 -18.77 -28.82 0.73
N ALA A 15 -18.71 -29.49 1.89
CA ALA A 15 -19.82 -30.23 2.53
C ALA A 15 -20.60 -31.23 1.65
N GLY A 16 -20.04 -31.68 0.53
CA GLY A 16 -20.67 -32.67 -0.36
C GLY A 16 -21.78 -32.13 -1.27
N ILE A 17 -22.02 -30.82 -1.30
CA ILE A 17 -23.15 -30.19 -2.02
C ILE A 17 -22.67 -29.37 -3.23
N GLY A 18 -21.42 -28.88 -3.20
CA GLY A 18 -20.85 -28.04 -4.25
C GLY A 18 -19.67 -28.68 -4.98
N HIS A 19 -19.67 -28.61 -6.32
CA HIS A 19 -18.58 -29.09 -7.19
C HIS A 19 -18.00 -28.00 -8.12
N GLY A 20 -18.53 -26.77 -8.04
CA GLY A 20 -18.16 -25.67 -8.91
C GLY A 20 -16.97 -24.85 -8.42
N PRO A 21 -16.40 -23.98 -9.27
CA PRO A 21 -15.45 -22.97 -8.83
C PRO A 21 -16.10 -21.92 -7.94
N SER A 22 -15.35 -21.43 -6.96
CA SER A 22 -15.80 -20.31 -6.13
C SER A 22 -15.82 -19.00 -6.94
N ARG A 23 -16.76 -18.13 -6.61
CA ARG A 23 -16.99 -16.88 -7.33
C ARG A 23 -17.54 -15.78 -6.44
N GLY A 24 -17.33 -14.54 -6.85
CA GLY A 24 -18.04 -13.40 -6.28
C GLY A 24 -19.35 -13.16 -7.03
N LEU A 25 -20.43 -12.97 -6.29
CA LEU A 25 -21.74 -12.60 -6.83
C LEU A 25 -22.07 -11.16 -6.44
N VAL A 26 -22.65 -10.44 -7.40
CA VAL A 26 -23.32 -9.15 -7.17
C VAL A 26 -24.79 -9.33 -7.53
N LEU A 27 -25.66 -9.03 -6.58
CA LEU A 27 -27.09 -9.26 -6.65
C LEU A 27 -27.84 -7.93 -6.59
N SER A 28 -28.70 -7.69 -7.58
CA SER A 28 -29.74 -6.68 -7.46
C SER A 28 -30.95 -7.32 -6.78
N VAL A 29 -31.47 -6.66 -5.75
CA VAL A 29 -32.60 -7.18 -4.95
C VAL A 29 -33.75 -6.18 -5.00
N ASP A 30 -34.88 -6.65 -5.50
CA ASP A 30 -36.17 -5.97 -5.45
C ASP A 30 -36.95 -6.55 -4.27
N VAL A 31 -36.92 -5.81 -3.16
CA VAL A 31 -37.59 -6.21 -1.92
C VAL A 31 -39.12 -6.12 -2.03
N ASN A 32 -39.67 -5.25 -2.88
CA ASN A 32 -41.12 -5.09 -3.02
C ASN A 32 -41.75 -6.29 -3.74
N HIS A 33 -41.03 -6.85 -4.71
CA HIS A 33 -41.48 -8.00 -5.48
C HIS A 33 -40.82 -9.32 -5.06
N HIS A 34 -40.01 -9.32 -3.99
CA HIS A 34 -39.24 -10.47 -3.51
C HIS A 34 -38.41 -11.16 -4.62
N ARG A 35 -37.70 -10.38 -5.44
CA ARG A 35 -36.86 -10.89 -6.54
C ARG A 35 -35.40 -10.55 -6.31
N ALA A 36 -34.51 -11.51 -6.55
CA ALA A 36 -33.08 -11.30 -6.62
C ALA A 36 -32.55 -11.71 -7.99
N LYS A 37 -31.68 -10.89 -8.58
CA LYS A 37 -31.03 -11.17 -9.87
C LYS A 37 -29.53 -11.08 -9.71
N VAL A 38 -28.81 -12.11 -10.19
CA VAL A 38 -27.36 -12.02 -10.38
C VAL A 38 -27.08 -11.03 -11.50
N VAL A 39 -26.48 -9.90 -11.16
CA VAL A 39 -26.07 -8.87 -12.14
C VAL A 39 -24.60 -9.01 -12.53
N ARG A 40 -23.79 -9.62 -11.66
CA ARG A 40 -22.39 -9.99 -11.97
C ARG A 40 -22.01 -11.31 -11.31
N SER A 41 -21.19 -12.06 -12.02
CA SER A 41 -20.53 -13.27 -11.54
C SER A 41 -19.03 -13.15 -11.83
N LEU A 42 -18.22 -13.11 -10.78
CA LEU A 42 -16.82 -12.73 -10.81
C LEU A 42 -15.95 -13.96 -10.52
N HIS A 43 -15.25 -14.44 -11.54
CA HIS A 43 -14.41 -15.63 -11.45
C HIS A 43 -12.96 -15.27 -11.66
N ARG A 44 -12.07 -15.63 -10.72
CA ARG A 44 -10.62 -15.50 -10.92
C ARG A 44 -10.15 -16.47 -12.01
N LYS A 45 -10.46 -17.75 -11.81
CA LYS A 45 -10.31 -18.86 -12.77
C LYS A 45 -11.36 -19.91 -12.47
N SER A 46 -11.85 -20.61 -13.49
CA SER A 46 -12.89 -21.64 -13.37
C SER A 46 -12.47 -22.91 -12.61
N SER A 47 -11.22 -22.99 -12.13
CA SER A 47 -10.72 -24.12 -11.35
C SER A 47 -10.48 -23.81 -9.87
N VAL A 48 -10.53 -22.54 -9.44
CA VAL A 48 -10.24 -22.17 -8.05
C VAL A 48 -11.47 -22.45 -7.18
N ARG A 49 -11.25 -23.17 -6.07
CA ARG A 49 -12.31 -23.63 -5.15
C ARG A 49 -11.91 -23.34 -3.72
N ALA A 50 -12.85 -22.85 -2.92
CA ALA A 50 -12.75 -22.75 -1.47
C ALA A 50 -13.91 -23.47 -0.82
N ALA A 51 -13.59 -24.43 0.05
CA ALA A 51 -14.57 -25.16 0.83
C ALA A 51 -15.25 -24.28 1.90
N SER A 52 -14.61 -23.18 2.28
CA SER A 52 -15.08 -22.21 3.27
C SER A 52 -14.32 -20.90 3.12
N GLN A 53 -14.75 -19.88 3.87
CA GLN A 53 -14.09 -18.56 3.94
C GLN A 53 -14.20 -17.77 2.62
N GLY A 54 -13.56 -16.61 2.60
CA GLY A 54 -13.58 -15.69 1.47
C GLY A 54 -14.59 -14.56 1.64
N ASN A 55 -14.46 -13.56 0.79
CA ASN A 55 -15.34 -12.40 0.77
C ASN A 55 -15.33 -11.69 -0.59
N VAL A 56 -16.37 -10.90 -0.82
CA VAL A 56 -16.41 -9.89 -1.87
C VAL A 56 -16.54 -8.52 -1.21
N GLN A 57 -15.71 -7.58 -1.61
CA GLN A 57 -15.74 -6.19 -1.19
C GLN A 57 -15.99 -5.30 -2.41
N GLY A 58 -17.04 -4.49 -2.40
CA GLY A 58 -17.20 -3.41 -3.37
C GLY A 58 -16.24 -2.25 -3.05
N LEU A 59 -15.56 -1.72 -4.06
CA LEU A 59 -14.57 -0.64 -3.90
C LEU A 59 -15.14 0.74 -4.32
N PRO A 60 -14.57 1.86 -3.83
CA PRO A 60 -15.03 3.20 -4.17
C PRO A 60 -15.01 3.54 -5.67
N ASN A 61 -14.08 2.95 -6.43
CA ASN A 61 -13.98 3.10 -7.88
C ASN A 61 -15.02 2.24 -8.64
N GLY A 62 -15.88 1.50 -7.95
CA GLY A 62 -16.90 0.61 -8.52
C GLY A 62 -16.37 -0.79 -8.89
N ASN A 63 -15.09 -1.06 -8.63
CA ASN A 63 -14.51 -2.39 -8.78
C ASN A 63 -14.95 -3.31 -7.64
N TYR A 64 -14.63 -4.59 -7.77
CA TYR A 64 -14.88 -5.61 -6.76
C TYR A 64 -13.58 -6.30 -6.39
N PHE A 65 -13.28 -6.37 -5.11
CA PHE A 65 -12.16 -7.10 -4.57
C PHE A 65 -12.63 -8.42 -3.98
N ILE A 66 -11.98 -9.52 -4.34
CA ILE A 66 -12.29 -10.86 -3.87
C ILE A 66 -11.10 -11.38 -3.07
N GLY A 67 -11.36 -11.81 -1.84
CA GLY A 67 -10.42 -12.56 -1.01
C GLY A 67 -10.78 -14.04 -1.02
N LEU A 68 -9.82 -14.91 -1.34
CA LEU A 68 -10.01 -16.35 -1.46
C LEU A 68 -8.66 -17.05 -1.36
N THR A 69 -8.34 -17.76 -0.28
CA THR A 69 -7.03 -18.40 -0.10
C THR A 69 -6.55 -19.20 -1.33
N PRO A 70 -5.26 -19.06 -1.73
CA PRO A 70 -4.25 -18.10 -1.29
C PRO A 70 -4.31 -16.75 -2.04
N TYR A 71 -5.35 -16.56 -2.84
CA TYR A 71 -5.55 -15.51 -3.80
C TYR A 71 -6.28 -14.28 -3.27
N TYR A 72 -5.99 -13.16 -3.89
CA TYR A 72 -6.79 -11.96 -3.75
C TYR A 72 -6.71 -11.17 -5.06
N SER A 73 -7.89 -10.80 -5.57
CA SER A 73 -8.06 -10.34 -6.94
C SER A 73 -8.98 -9.13 -7.00
N GLU A 74 -8.73 -8.19 -7.91
CA GLU A 74 -9.62 -7.07 -8.20
C GLU A 74 -10.23 -7.24 -9.60
N PHE A 75 -11.54 -7.03 -9.70
CA PHE A 75 -12.30 -7.02 -10.94
C PHE A 75 -12.85 -5.64 -11.22
N ASP A 76 -12.75 -5.20 -12.47
CA ASP A 76 -13.38 -3.94 -12.89
C ASP A 76 -14.92 -4.04 -12.86
N ARG A 77 -15.59 -2.90 -13.12
CA ARG A 77 -17.07 -2.82 -13.19
C ARG A 77 -17.72 -3.75 -14.24
N LYS A 78 -16.95 -4.16 -15.25
CA LYS A 78 -17.39 -5.07 -16.32
C LYS A 78 -17.15 -6.54 -15.97
N GLY A 79 -16.38 -6.82 -14.91
CA GLY A 79 -16.04 -8.15 -14.45
C GLY A 79 -14.70 -8.67 -14.98
N HIS A 80 -13.84 -7.80 -15.54
CA HIS A 80 -12.51 -8.20 -15.98
C HIS A 80 -11.53 -8.19 -14.81
N LEU A 81 -10.67 -9.21 -14.72
CA LEU A 81 -9.59 -9.29 -13.76
C LEU A 81 -8.53 -8.21 -14.05
N VAL A 82 -8.35 -7.25 -13.14
CA VAL A 82 -7.40 -6.13 -13.29
C VAL A 82 -6.26 -6.15 -12.27
N TYR A 83 -6.39 -6.95 -11.22
CA TYR A 83 -5.33 -7.23 -10.27
C TYR A 83 -5.47 -8.67 -9.80
N ASP A 84 -4.34 -9.37 -9.69
CA ASP A 84 -4.33 -10.74 -9.24
C ASP A 84 -3.03 -11.06 -8.49
N ALA A 85 -3.15 -11.56 -7.27
CA ALA A 85 -2.02 -11.88 -6.44
C ALA A 85 -2.31 -13.10 -5.56
N GLN A 86 -1.24 -13.71 -5.05
CA GLN A 86 -1.30 -14.85 -4.15
C GLN A 86 -0.20 -14.75 -3.10
N PHE A 87 -0.42 -15.35 -1.92
CA PHE A 87 0.68 -15.60 -1.00
C PHE A 87 1.68 -16.61 -1.61
N VAL A 88 2.98 -16.35 -1.44
CA VAL A 88 4.06 -17.26 -1.88
C VAL A 88 4.01 -18.57 -1.07
N ASN A 89 3.78 -18.46 0.24
CA ASN A 89 3.55 -19.59 1.11
C ASN A 89 2.05 -19.85 1.24
N THR A 90 1.59 -20.99 0.76
CA THR A 90 0.18 -21.40 0.75
C THR A 90 -0.22 -22.25 1.96
N VAL A 91 0.69 -22.45 2.92
CA VAL A 91 0.43 -23.23 4.14
C VAL A 91 -0.58 -22.52 5.07
N GLY A 92 -0.79 -21.22 4.89
CA GLY A 92 -1.79 -20.44 5.63
C GLY A 92 -3.10 -20.23 4.87
N ASN A 93 -4.23 -20.32 5.58
CA ASN A 93 -5.54 -19.92 5.08
C ASN A 93 -5.82 -18.45 5.43
N THR A 94 -6.22 -17.67 4.43
CA THR A 94 -6.79 -16.33 4.59
C THR A 94 -8.31 -16.43 4.79
N TYR A 95 -8.79 -16.02 5.97
CA TYR A 95 -10.22 -15.97 6.25
C TYR A 95 -10.95 -14.97 5.35
N ARG A 96 -10.43 -13.74 5.25
CA ARG A 96 -10.92 -12.66 4.38
C ARG A 96 -9.76 -11.77 3.95
N ALA A 97 -9.88 -11.11 2.81
CA ALA A 97 -8.95 -10.08 2.34
C ALA A 97 -9.71 -8.80 2.00
N PHE A 98 -9.12 -7.66 2.34
CA PHE A 98 -9.72 -6.34 2.07
C PHE A 98 -8.69 -5.40 1.45
N ARG A 99 -9.20 -4.50 0.61
CA ARG A 99 -8.43 -3.44 -0.04
C ARG A 99 -8.99 -2.09 0.36
N PHE A 100 -8.14 -1.24 0.90
CA PHE A 100 -8.49 0.12 1.31
C PHE A 100 -7.43 1.09 0.83
N SER A 101 -7.84 2.32 0.55
CA SER A 101 -6.91 3.44 0.48
C SER A 101 -6.33 3.64 1.87
N TRP A 102 -5.01 3.58 1.99
CA TRP A 102 -4.31 3.78 3.24
C TRP A 102 -3.56 5.10 3.19
N HIS A 103 -3.90 5.97 4.14
CA HIS A 103 -3.19 7.22 4.42
C HIS A 103 -2.73 7.17 5.87
N ALA A 104 -1.45 7.38 6.09
CA ALA A 104 -0.83 7.44 7.39
C ALA A 104 0.29 8.47 7.45
N LYS A 105 0.31 9.16 8.60
CA LYS A 105 1.41 9.99 9.10
C LYS A 105 1.91 9.34 10.39
N PRO A 106 3.11 8.74 10.39
CA PRO A 106 3.66 8.09 11.58
C PRO A 106 3.86 9.10 12.72
N ALA A 107 3.78 8.60 13.97
CA ALA A 107 4.02 9.40 15.17
C ALA A 107 5.53 9.70 15.34
N ASP A 108 6.37 8.71 15.05
CA ASP A 108 7.82 8.89 15.07
C ASP A 108 8.28 9.82 13.95
N PRO A 109 9.36 10.59 14.15
CA PRO A 109 9.93 11.42 13.09
C PRO A 109 10.58 10.56 11.99
N PRO A 110 10.85 11.13 10.80
CA PRO A 110 11.69 10.49 9.80
C PRO A 110 13.04 10.04 10.35
N ALA A 111 13.52 8.88 9.89
CA ALA A 111 14.85 8.38 10.18
C ALA A 111 15.86 8.91 9.16
N VAL A 112 17.07 9.21 9.64
CA VAL A 112 18.20 9.63 8.79
C VAL A 112 19.49 9.00 9.27
N PHE A 113 20.27 8.50 8.32
CA PHE A 113 21.66 8.08 8.51
C PHE A 113 22.54 8.82 7.51
N ALA A 114 23.75 9.20 7.90
CA ALA A 114 24.69 9.84 6.98
C ALA A 114 26.13 9.42 7.27
N SER A 115 26.90 9.31 6.19
CA SER A 115 28.32 8.99 6.25
C SER A 115 29.10 9.76 5.21
N ALA A 116 30.30 10.20 5.59
CA ALA A 116 31.26 10.87 4.74
C ALA A 116 32.36 9.90 4.28
N SER A 117 32.71 9.98 3.01
CA SER A 117 33.82 9.23 2.41
C SER A 117 34.28 9.91 1.12
N LYS A 118 35.58 9.92 0.86
CA LYS A 118 36.19 10.46 -0.38
C LYS A 118 35.70 11.87 -0.72
N GLY A 119 35.61 12.75 0.29
CA GLY A 119 35.19 14.15 0.12
C GLY A 119 33.71 14.34 -0.23
N LYS A 120 32.86 13.34 0.00
CA LYS A 120 31.40 13.40 -0.22
C LYS A 120 30.66 12.93 1.03
N THR A 121 29.42 13.39 1.18
CA THR A 121 28.52 12.94 2.23
C THR A 121 27.32 12.24 1.61
N SER A 122 27.12 10.97 1.94
CA SER A 122 25.93 10.20 1.58
C SER A 122 24.92 10.28 2.72
N VAL A 123 23.67 10.55 2.39
CA VAL A 123 22.55 10.66 3.32
C VAL A 123 21.47 9.68 2.89
N TRP A 124 21.03 8.83 3.80
CA TRP A 124 19.93 7.88 3.63
C TRP A 124 18.78 8.30 4.54
N MET A 125 17.58 8.25 4.01
CA MET A 125 16.39 8.70 4.72
C MET A 125 15.19 7.81 4.41
N SER A 126 14.40 7.55 5.45
CA SER A 126 13.20 6.72 5.38
C SER A 126 12.19 7.17 6.43
N TRP A 127 10.92 6.85 6.22
CA TRP A 127 9.89 7.09 7.22
C TRP A 127 8.82 6.00 7.15
N ASN A 128 8.95 5.04 8.05
CA ASN A 128 8.12 3.85 8.03
C ASN A 128 6.66 4.18 8.30
N GLY A 129 5.77 3.76 7.40
CA GLY A 129 4.34 4.05 7.46
C GLY A 129 3.93 5.39 6.86
N ALA A 130 4.85 6.26 6.44
CA ALA A 130 4.49 7.54 5.84
C ALA A 130 4.04 7.37 4.38
N THR A 131 2.80 7.76 4.11
CA THR A 131 2.16 7.55 2.81
C THR A 131 2.22 8.75 1.88
N GLU A 132 2.40 9.96 2.42
CA GLU A 132 2.27 11.22 1.67
C GLU A 132 3.60 11.87 1.26
N VAL A 133 4.73 11.24 1.59
CA VAL A 133 6.05 11.76 1.24
C VAL A 133 6.24 11.71 -0.28
N SER A 134 6.47 12.88 -0.87
CA SER A 134 6.75 13.06 -2.30
C SER A 134 8.22 13.40 -2.55
N LYS A 135 8.81 14.25 -1.70
CA LYS A 135 10.22 14.67 -1.81
C LYS A 135 10.88 14.68 -0.45
N TRP A 136 12.20 14.62 -0.44
CA TRP A 136 13.05 14.80 0.73
C TRP A 136 13.90 16.03 0.55
N ARG A 137 13.87 16.94 1.53
CA ARG A 137 14.83 18.04 1.63
C ARG A 137 15.91 17.67 2.62
N VAL A 138 17.16 17.70 2.18
CA VAL A 138 18.33 17.50 3.03
C VAL A 138 18.85 18.87 3.45
N LEU A 139 18.99 19.05 4.76
CA LEU A 139 19.66 20.18 5.40
C LEU A 139 20.99 19.68 5.94
N ALA A 140 22.07 20.42 5.72
CA ALA A 140 23.40 20.05 6.18
C ALA A 140 24.21 21.28 6.62
N GLY A 141 25.22 21.04 7.47
CA GLY A 141 26.10 22.08 7.94
C GLY A 141 27.23 21.58 8.84
N ALA A 142 28.09 22.51 9.23
CA ALA A 142 29.23 22.26 10.12
C ALA A 142 28.85 22.17 11.61
N THR A 143 27.71 22.75 12.00
CA THR A 143 27.21 22.73 13.39
C THR A 143 25.78 22.20 13.44
N PRO A 144 25.32 21.65 14.58
CA PRO A 144 23.97 21.08 14.68
C PRO A 144 22.86 22.16 14.66
N VAL A 145 23.22 23.43 14.83
CA VAL A 145 22.28 24.57 14.88
C VAL A 145 22.20 25.35 13.57
N LEU A 146 23.26 25.35 12.76
CA LEU A 146 23.34 26.10 11.50
C LEU A 146 23.33 25.13 10.31
N LEU A 147 22.14 24.60 10.00
CA LEU A 147 21.92 23.74 8.84
C LEU A 147 21.27 24.53 7.70
N SER A 148 21.84 24.43 6.50
CA SER A 148 21.34 25.06 5.29
C SER A 148 20.80 24.03 4.31
N HIS A 149 19.97 24.45 3.37
CA HIS A 149 19.48 23.58 2.30
C HIS A 149 20.64 23.09 1.44
N ALA A 150 20.83 21.77 1.42
CA ALA A 150 21.90 21.15 0.65
C ALA A 150 21.36 20.56 -0.67
N THR A 151 20.22 19.85 -0.61
CA THR A 151 19.56 19.32 -1.81
C THR A 151 18.10 18.94 -1.55
N THR A 152 17.36 18.69 -2.63
CA THR A 152 16.03 18.09 -2.57
C THR A 152 15.91 17.00 -3.61
N VAL A 153 15.50 15.80 -3.19
CA VAL A 153 15.40 14.61 -4.05
C VAL A 153 13.98 14.04 -4.01
N SER A 154 13.52 13.49 -5.13
CA SER A 154 12.23 12.78 -5.19
C SER A 154 12.31 11.48 -4.39
N ARG A 155 11.22 11.11 -3.72
CA ARG A 155 11.11 9.79 -3.11
C ARG A 155 10.91 8.75 -4.21
N HIS A 156 11.67 7.66 -4.17
CA HIS A 156 11.55 6.56 -5.13
C HIS A 156 10.95 5.29 -4.52
N ASN A 157 11.36 4.93 -3.29
CA ASN A 157 10.94 3.71 -2.60
C ASN A 157 10.74 3.98 -1.09
N PHE A 158 10.82 2.94 -0.25
CA PHE A 158 10.84 3.06 1.21
C PHE A 158 12.02 3.91 1.71
N GLU A 159 13.24 3.56 1.29
CA GLU A 159 14.45 4.33 1.55
C GLU A 159 14.83 5.15 0.31
N THR A 160 15.29 6.38 0.53
CA THR A 160 15.83 7.27 -0.50
C THR A 160 17.20 7.73 -0.06
N SER A 161 18.12 7.93 -1.00
CA SER A 161 19.45 8.45 -0.72
C SER A 161 19.75 9.72 -1.52
N ALA A 162 20.66 10.53 -0.98
CA ALA A 162 21.20 11.71 -1.65
C ALA A 162 22.71 11.79 -1.36
N THR A 163 23.47 12.29 -2.32
CA THR A 163 24.90 12.54 -2.15
C THR A 163 25.17 14.04 -2.24
N LEU A 164 25.87 14.56 -1.23
CA LEU A 164 26.31 15.95 -1.14
C LEU A 164 27.79 16.04 -1.48
N THR A 165 28.18 17.15 -2.12
CA THR A 165 29.58 17.51 -2.29
C THR A 165 30.17 18.02 -0.97
N GLY A 166 31.40 17.63 -0.68
CA GLY A 166 32.08 17.99 0.56
C GLY A 166 31.70 17.09 1.75
N VAL A 167 32.50 17.22 2.80
CA VAL A 167 32.25 16.58 4.09
C VAL A 167 31.35 17.50 4.91
N GLN A 168 30.17 17.03 5.26
CA GLN A 168 29.25 17.67 6.19
C GLN A 168 29.41 17.02 7.56
N HIS A 169 29.20 17.77 8.65
CA HIS A 169 29.31 17.22 10.01
C HIS A 169 27.95 16.85 10.60
N TYR A 170 26.91 17.57 10.20
CA TYR A 170 25.55 17.36 10.69
C TYR A 170 24.56 17.40 9.53
N VAL A 171 23.53 16.56 9.63
CA VAL A 171 22.41 16.53 8.68
C VAL A 171 21.07 16.48 9.39
N LYS A 172 20.04 16.99 8.71
CA LYS A 172 18.63 16.80 9.06
C LYS A 172 17.83 16.65 7.78
N VAL A 173 16.77 15.84 7.79
CA VAL A 173 15.90 15.68 6.63
C VAL A 173 14.48 16.13 6.93
N GLN A 174 13.85 16.73 5.93
CA GLN A 174 12.42 17.06 5.95
C GLN A 174 11.71 16.22 4.90
N ALA A 175 10.69 15.50 5.31
CA ALA A 175 9.75 14.86 4.40
C ALA A 175 8.77 15.91 3.88
N LEU A 176 8.65 16.02 2.57
CA LEU A 176 7.79 17.01 1.90
C LEU A 176 6.64 16.33 1.18
N ALA A 177 5.45 16.94 1.29
CA ALA A 177 4.29 16.59 0.47
C ALA A 177 4.45 17.08 -0.98
N SER A 178 3.54 16.67 -1.87
CA SER A 178 3.57 17.06 -3.29
C SER A 178 3.44 18.58 -3.52
N ASN A 179 2.75 19.29 -2.63
CA ASN A 179 2.62 20.76 -2.65
C ASN A 179 3.83 21.48 -2.00
N GLY A 180 4.84 20.76 -1.53
CA GLY A 180 6.04 21.30 -0.88
C GLY A 180 5.94 21.55 0.63
N SER A 181 4.79 21.30 1.28
CA SER A 181 4.66 21.44 2.73
C SER A 181 5.48 20.40 3.48
N VAL A 182 6.06 20.77 4.63
CA VAL A 182 6.80 19.85 5.50
C VAL A 182 5.82 18.96 6.26
N LEU A 183 5.91 17.64 6.03
CA LEU A 183 5.11 16.62 6.71
C LEU A 183 5.72 16.20 8.04
N GLY A 184 7.05 16.10 8.07
CA GLY A 184 7.84 15.64 9.21
C GLY A 184 9.29 16.03 9.05
N THR A 185 10.01 16.12 10.17
CA THR A 185 11.42 16.52 10.21
C THR A 185 12.15 15.57 11.16
N SER A 186 13.28 15.02 10.70
CA SER A 186 14.12 14.16 11.55
C SER A 186 14.76 14.98 12.68
N PRO A 187 15.27 14.34 13.74
CA PRO A 187 16.32 14.93 14.56
C PRO A 187 17.56 15.27 13.72
N VAL A 188 18.42 16.13 14.28
CA VAL A 188 19.76 16.36 13.71
C VAL A 188 20.63 15.14 14.01
N THR A 189 21.34 14.65 12.99
CA THR A 189 22.23 13.49 13.09
C THR A 189 23.65 13.88 12.70
N THR A 190 24.63 13.40 13.47
CA THR A 190 26.05 13.52 13.13
C THR A 190 26.40 12.62 11.95
N VAL A 191 27.20 13.14 11.02
CA VAL A 191 27.72 12.38 9.88
C VAL A 191 28.88 11.50 10.31
N GLN A 192 28.78 10.19 10.04
CA GLN A 192 29.83 9.22 10.37
C GLN A 192 31.04 9.36 9.43
N GLY A 193 32.26 9.37 9.96
CA GLY A 193 33.49 9.48 9.16
C GLY A 193 33.78 10.89 8.62
N ALA A 194 33.19 11.92 9.24
CA ALA A 194 33.43 13.32 8.89
C ALA A 194 34.63 13.96 9.63
N GLY A 195 35.35 13.19 10.46
CA GLY A 195 36.50 13.62 11.25
C GLY A 195 37.80 12.97 10.80
#